data_AF-A0A2P5Y4N8-F1
#
_entry.id   AF-A0A2P5Y4N8-F1
#
_cell.length_a   1.000
_cell.length_b   1.000
_cell.length_c   1.000
_cell.angle_alpha   90.00
_cell.angle_beta   90.00
_cell.angle_gamma   90.00
#
_symmetry.space_group_name_H-M   'P 1'
#
loop_
_entity.id
_entity.type
_entity.pdbx_description
1 polymer ?
#
loop_
_entity_poly.entity_id
_entity_poly.type
_entity_poly.pdbx_seq_one_letter_code
_entity_poly.pdbx_strand_id
1 'polypeptide(L)'
;MAVSSLNNKSLIVHGPILEYILEENAYPKEHEQLKELREITVKKSVMNVPVDEAQFLSMLLKIMNAKKTMEIGVFTGYSLLATALALPDDGQITAIDLDIEAYETGLPFIQKAGVEHKINFIQSDAFVVLNDLINGVSI
;
A
#
# COMPACT_ATOMS: atom_id res chain seq x y z
N MET A 1 -2.36 -20.11 -3.80
CA MET A 1 -1.21 -20.33 -4.72
C MET A 1 -0.55 -21.65 -4.34
N ALA A 2 0.12 -22.38 -5.23
CA ALA A 2 0.82 -23.62 -4.80
C ALA A 2 2.09 -23.30 -3.97
N VAL A 3 2.33 -24.05 -2.89
CA VAL A 3 3.46 -23.90 -1.93
C VAL A 3 4.82 -23.76 -2.62
N SER A 4 5.02 -24.50 -3.72
CA SER A 4 6.26 -24.50 -4.51
C SER A 4 6.60 -23.12 -5.10
N SER A 5 5.59 -22.27 -5.32
CA SER A 5 5.76 -20.91 -5.85
C SER A 5 6.19 -19.88 -4.78
N LEU A 6 6.21 -20.25 -3.50
CA LEU A 6 6.52 -19.38 -2.37
C LEU A 6 7.95 -19.54 -1.83
N ASN A 7 8.65 -20.61 -2.20
CA ASN A 7 9.97 -20.95 -1.64
C ASN A 7 11.07 -19.89 -1.85
N ASN A 8 10.91 -19.00 -2.85
CA ASN A 8 11.84 -17.89 -3.12
C ASN A 8 11.20 -16.51 -2.91
N LYS A 9 10.04 -16.44 -2.23
CA LYS A 9 9.26 -15.19 -2.08
C LYS A 9 9.37 -14.55 -0.68
N SER A 10 10.07 -15.17 0.26
CA SER A 10 10.36 -14.59 1.57
C SER A 10 11.85 -14.60 1.86
N LEU A 11 12.29 -13.56 2.57
CA LEU A 11 13.68 -13.36 2.96
C LEU A 11 14.10 -14.27 4.13
N ILE A 12 13.16 -14.68 4.98
CA ILE A 12 13.46 -15.29 6.29
C ILE A 12 12.63 -16.56 6.53
N VAL A 13 11.52 -16.74 5.81
CA VAL A 13 10.53 -17.78 6.09
C VAL A 13 10.47 -18.80 4.96
N HIS A 14 10.54 -20.10 5.29
CA HIS A 14 10.37 -21.18 4.31
C HIS A 14 8.93 -21.23 3.77
N GLY A 15 8.77 -21.68 2.52
CA GLY A 15 7.48 -21.65 1.80
C GLY A 15 6.26 -22.16 2.59
N PRO A 16 6.31 -23.33 3.26
CA PRO A 16 5.18 -23.84 4.03
C PRO A 16 4.80 -22.96 5.24
N ILE A 17 5.80 -22.32 5.88
CA ILE A 17 5.54 -21.42 7.02
C ILE A 17 4.96 -20.10 6.49
N LEU A 18 5.45 -19.61 5.36
CA LEU A 18 4.90 -18.42 4.72
C LEU A 18 3.45 -18.64 4.31
N GLU A 19 3.15 -19.79 3.70
CA GLU A 19 1.77 -20.17 3.37
C GLU A 19 0.88 -20.22 4.61
N TYR A 20 1.34 -20.83 5.71
CA TYR A 20 0.61 -20.83 6.98
C TYR A 20 0.31 -19.40 7.47
N ILE A 21 1.31 -18.50 7.47
CA ILE A 21 1.12 -17.11 7.88
C ILE A 21 0.07 -16.41 7.01
N LEU A 22 0.14 -16.62 5.69
CA LEU A 22 -0.74 -15.98 4.74
C LEU A 22 -2.19 -16.52 4.84
N GLU A 23 -2.36 -17.83 4.81
CA GLU A 23 -3.68 -18.49 4.77
C GLU A 23 -4.40 -18.41 6.13
N GLU A 24 -3.69 -18.57 7.25
CA GLU A 24 -4.31 -18.60 8.58
C GLU A 24 -4.42 -17.21 9.24
N ASN A 25 -3.63 -16.22 8.80
CA ASN A 25 -3.60 -14.90 9.43
C ASN A 25 -3.81 -13.72 8.48
N ALA A 26 -3.03 -13.64 7.40
CA ALA A 26 -3.00 -12.43 6.56
C ALA A 26 -4.26 -12.32 5.68
N TYR A 27 -4.53 -13.31 4.82
CA TYR A 27 -5.65 -13.31 3.89
C TYR A 27 -7.03 -13.22 4.58
N PRO A 28 -7.30 -13.92 5.71
CA PRO A 28 -8.59 -13.79 6.39
C PRO A 28 -8.89 -12.39 6.96
N LYS A 29 -7.86 -11.57 7.16
CA LYS A 29 -7.97 -10.21 7.73
C LYS A 29 -7.78 -9.11 6.69
N GLU A 30 -7.49 -9.49 5.45
CA GLU A 30 -7.30 -8.55 4.36
C GLU A 30 -8.63 -7.87 4.00
N HIS A 31 -8.61 -6.54 3.87
CA HIS A 31 -9.79 -5.80 3.43
C HIS A 31 -10.17 -6.21 1.99
N GLU A 32 -11.46 -6.30 1.68
CA GLU A 32 -11.94 -6.76 0.37
C GLU A 32 -11.34 -5.93 -0.79
N GLN A 33 -11.28 -4.61 -0.63
CA GLN A 33 -10.68 -3.73 -1.65
C GLN A 33 -9.16 -3.91 -1.80
N LEU A 34 -8.44 -4.31 -0.75
CA LEU A 34 -7.03 -4.69 -0.86
C LEU A 34 -6.88 -6.00 -1.64
N LYS A 35 -7.70 -7.00 -1.33
CA LYS A 35 -7.71 -8.27 -2.06
C LYS A 35 -7.99 -8.07 -3.55
N GLU A 36 -9.04 -7.33 -3.90
CA GLU A 36 -9.37 -7.02 -5.30
C GLU A 36 -8.21 -6.31 -6.01
N LEU A 37 -7.63 -5.29 -5.37
CA LEU A 37 -6.48 -4.56 -5.91
C LEU A 37 -5.30 -5.50 -6.15
N ARG A 38 -4.93 -6.32 -5.17
CA ARG A 38 -3.84 -7.30 -5.27
C ARG A 38 -4.04 -8.26 -6.43
N GLU A 39 -5.25 -8.80 -6.61
CA GLU A 39 -5.56 -9.73 -7.69
C GLU A 39 -5.40 -9.12 -9.10
N ILE A 40 -5.56 -7.81 -9.23
CA ILE A 40 -5.32 -7.09 -10.49
C ILE A 40 -3.84 -6.74 -10.65
N THR A 41 -3.19 -6.26 -9.58
CA THR A 41 -1.77 -5.89 -9.60
C THR A 41 -0.89 -7.07 -10.01
N VAL A 42 -1.12 -8.27 -9.46
CA VAL A 42 -0.32 -9.46 -9.78
C VAL A 42 -0.46 -9.94 -11.22
N LYS A 43 -1.50 -9.53 -11.94
CA LYS A 43 -1.65 -9.81 -13.38
C LYS A 43 -0.81 -8.88 -14.24
N LYS A 44 -0.50 -7.68 -13.73
CA LYS A 44 0.27 -6.64 -14.44
C LYS A 44 1.75 -6.66 -14.09
N SER A 45 2.10 -6.95 -12.84
CA SER A 45 3.48 -6.81 -12.35
C SER A 45 3.80 -7.76 -11.20
N VAL A 46 5.10 -8.03 -11.03
CA VAL A 46 5.65 -8.69 -9.83
C VAL A 46 5.89 -7.71 -8.68
N MET A 47 5.91 -6.40 -8.97
CA MET A 47 6.07 -5.35 -7.97
C MET A 47 4.77 -5.22 -7.18
N ASN A 48 4.76 -5.70 -5.94
CA ASN A 48 3.65 -5.50 -5.02
C ASN A 48 4.15 -5.66 -3.58
N VAL A 49 3.48 -4.97 -2.65
CA VAL A 49 3.69 -5.16 -1.22
C VAL A 49 2.98 -6.46 -0.80
N PRO A 50 3.67 -7.40 -0.11
CA PRO A 50 3.06 -8.60 0.44
C PRO A 50 1.94 -8.29 1.44
N VAL A 51 0.95 -9.19 1.56
CA VAL A 51 -0.22 -8.98 2.43
C VAL A 51 0.19 -8.87 3.91
N ASP A 52 1.15 -9.68 4.33
CA ASP A 52 1.73 -9.66 5.67
C ASP A 52 2.48 -8.36 5.97
N GLU A 53 3.16 -7.77 4.98
CA GLU A 53 3.80 -6.47 5.11
C GLU A 53 2.77 -5.34 5.25
N ALA A 54 1.71 -5.34 4.42
CA ALA A 54 0.61 -4.37 4.56
C ALA A 54 -0.12 -4.49 5.90
N GLN A 55 -0.28 -5.72 6.41
CA GLN A 55 -0.83 -5.97 7.74
C GLN A 55 0.06 -5.38 8.84
N PHE A 56 1.38 -5.55 8.71
CA PHE A 56 2.35 -4.94 9.63
C PHE A 56 2.28 -3.40 9.59
N LEU A 57 2.27 -2.80 8.40
CA LEU A 57 2.12 -1.34 8.24
C LEU A 57 0.83 -0.82 8.90
N SER A 58 -0.29 -1.50 8.67
CA SER A 58 -1.58 -1.15 9.30
C SER A 58 -1.49 -1.15 10.83
N MET A 59 -0.87 -2.18 11.40
CA MET A 59 -0.66 -2.29 12.84
C MET A 59 0.26 -1.17 13.36
N LEU A 60 1.37 -0.91 12.68
CA LEU A 60 2.36 0.09 13.07
C LEU A 60 1.73 1.50 13.09
N LEU A 61 1.00 1.87 12.04
CA LEU A 61 0.32 3.16 11.92
C LEU A 61 -0.68 3.39 13.07
N LYS A 62 -1.43 2.34 13.43
CA LYS A 62 -2.40 2.40 14.54
C LYS A 62 -1.70 2.55 15.89
N ILE A 63 -0.62 1.82 16.14
CA ILE A 63 0.17 1.93 17.39
C ILE A 63 0.78 3.33 17.52
N MET A 64 1.27 3.90 16.42
CA MET A 64 1.83 5.24 16.40
C MET A 64 0.78 6.35 16.51
N ASN A 65 -0.52 6.03 16.41
CA ASN A 65 -1.61 7.00 16.25
C ASN A 65 -1.30 8.01 15.13
N ALA A 66 -0.80 7.50 14.01
CA ALA A 66 -0.41 8.33 12.87
C ALA A 66 -1.64 9.07 12.29
N LYS A 67 -1.43 10.33 11.87
CA LYS A 67 -2.45 11.16 11.23
C LYS A 67 -2.01 11.79 9.91
N LYS A 68 -0.72 12.09 9.77
CA LYS A 68 -0.14 12.68 8.57
C LYS A 68 1.04 11.83 8.13
N THR A 69 0.92 11.21 6.96
CA THR A 69 1.94 10.31 6.42
C THR A 69 2.36 10.76 5.02
N MET A 70 3.47 10.19 4.54
CA MET A 70 3.94 10.37 3.18
C MET A 70 4.35 9.00 2.63
N GLU A 71 3.96 8.73 1.39
CA GLU A 71 4.34 7.53 0.65
C GLU A 71 5.08 7.94 -0.63
N ILE A 72 6.29 7.43 -0.82
CA ILE A 72 7.12 7.65 -2.01
C ILE A 72 7.24 6.32 -2.73
N GLY A 73 6.74 6.26 -3.97
CA GLY A 73 6.52 5.01 -4.68
C GLY A 73 5.18 4.40 -4.27
N VAL A 74 4.17 4.68 -5.08
CA VAL A 74 2.77 4.26 -4.91
C VAL A 74 2.45 3.06 -5.81
N PHE A 75 2.94 3.07 -7.06
CA PHE A 75 2.56 2.14 -8.10
C PHE A 75 1.02 1.99 -8.17
N THR A 76 0.48 0.77 -8.01
CA THR A 76 -0.97 0.53 -7.99
C THR A 76 -1.64 0.84 -6.65
N GLY A 77 -0.90 1.21 -5.61
CA GLY A 77 -1.47 1.74 -4.37
C GLY A 77 -1.88 0.69 -3.33
N TYR A 78 -1.30 -0.51 -3.30
CA TYR A 78 -1.63 -1.51 -2.28
C TYR A 78 -1.21 -1.06 -0.87
N SER A 79 0.02 -0.58 -0.70
CA SER A 79 0.49 0.08 0.53
C SER A 79 -0.32 1.34 0.85
N LEU A 80 -0.56 2.18 -0.17
CA LEU A 80 -1.33 3.41 -0.03
C LEU A 80 -2.74 3.15 0.53
N LEU A 81 -3.46 2.18 -0.03
CA LEU A 81 -4.78 1.78 0.43
C LEU A 81 -4.73 1.19 1.84
N ALA A 82 -3.73 0.35 2.16
CA ALA A 82 -3.56 -0.20 3.50
C ALA A 82 -3.30 0.90 4.54
N THR A 83 -2.51 1.91 4.18
CA THR A 83 -2.25 3.10 4.98
C THR A 83 -3.53 3.92 5.18
N ALA A 84 -4.27 4.21 4.11
CA ALA A 84 -5.50 5.01 4.17
C ALA A 84 -6.61 4.35 5.03
N LEU A 85 -6.72 3.02 4.97
CA LEU A 85 -7.61 2.24 5.82
C LEU A 85 -7.18 2.22 7.30
N ALA A 86 -5.88 2.37 7.58
CA ALA A 86 -5.35 2.34 8.95
C ALA A 86 -5.43 3.70 9.66
N LEU A 87 -5.30 4.79 8.92
CA LEU A 87 -5.38 6.15 9.47
C LEU A 87 -6.82 6.49 9.94
N PRO A 88 -6.98 7.40 10.91
CA PRO A 88 -8.29 7.93 11.26
C PRO A 88 -8.96 8.64 10.07
N ASP A 89 -10.24 8.97 10.20
CA ASP A 89 -11.00 9.59 9.11
C ASP A 89 -10.43 10.95 8.66
N ASP A 90 -9.89 11.71 9.62
CA ASP A 90 -9.20 12.99 9.39
C ASP A 90 -7.72 12.82 8.98
N GLY A 91 -7.31 11.60 8.65
CA GLY A 91 -5.94 11.29 8.22
C GLY A 91 -5.60 11.89 6.86
N GLN A 92 -4.33 12.22 6.66
CA GLN A 92 -3.79 12.77 5.42
C GLN A 92 -2.55 12.01 4.97
N ILE A 93 -2.49 11.72 3.67
CA ILE A 93 -1.39 11.02 3.02
C ILE A 93 -0.93 11.87 1.85
N THR A 94 0.34 12.28 1.84
CA THR A 94 1.00 12.79 0.64
C THR A 94 1.60 11.61 -0.11
N ALA A 95 1.03 11.27 -1.27
CA ALA A 95 1.45 10.14 -2.09
C ALA A 95 2.17 10.65 -3.33
N ILE A 96 3.41 10.21 -3.57
CA ILE A 96 4.26 10.72 -4.66
C ILE A 96 4.72 9.57 -5.54
N ASP A 97 4.42 9.65 -6.83
CA ASP A 97 4.89 8.71 -7.84
C ASP A 97 5.01 9.41 -9.20
N LEU A 98 5.84 8.86 -10.10
CA LEU A 98 5.95 9.34 -11.49
C LEU A 98 4.84 8.75 -12.37
N ASP A 99 4.39 7.53 -12.07
CA ASP A 99 3.50 6.74 -12.90
C ASP A 99 2.03 6.90 -12.44
N ILE A 100 1.35 7.89 -13.04
CA ILE A 100 -0.08 8.11 -12.79
C ILE A 100 -0.95 6.97 -13.34
N GLU A 101 -0.55 6.32 -14.44
CA GLU A 101 -1.35 5.24 -15.05
C GLU A 101 -1.38 4.00 -14.13
N ALA A 102 -0.27 3.72 -13.45
CA ALA A 102 -0.22 2.71 -12.40
C ALA A 102 -1.16 3.07 -11.24
N TYR A 103 -1.12 4.31 -10.75
CA TYR A 103 -2.00 4.76 -9.66
C TYR A 103 -3.49 4.67 -10.03
N GLU A 104 -3.85 5.07 -11.25
CA GLU A 104 -5.23 4.98 -11.76
C GLU A 104 -5.76 3.54 -11.82
N THR A 105 -4.89 2.52 -11.84
CA THR A 105 -5.31 1.12 -11.68
C THR A 105 -5.89 0.85 -10.30
N GLY A 106 -5.33 1.47 -9.26
CA GLY A 106 -5.75 1.29 -7.86
C GLY A 106 -6.88 2.23 -7.42
N LEU A 107 -7.00 3.38 -8.07
CA LEU A 107 -7.94 4.43 -7.68
C LEU A 107 -9.39 3.96 -7.50
N PRO A 108 -9.97 3.10 -8.36
CA PRO A 108 -11.33 2.61 -8.15
C PRO A 108 -11.53 1.84 -6.83
N PHE A 109 -10.50 1.12 -6.35
CA PHE A 109 -10.55 0.37 -5.09
C PHE A 109 -10.43 1.30 -3.88
N ILE A 110 -9.60 2.33 -4.01
CA ILE A 110 -9.48 3.42 -3.03
C ILE A 110 -10.83 4.16 -2.88
N GLN A 111 -11.48 4.46 -3.99
CA GLN A 111 -12.80 5.10 -4.04
C GLN A 111 -13.89 4.23 -3.42
N LYS A 112 -13.95 2.94 -3.81
CA LYS A 112 -14.89 1.98 -3.21
C LYS A 112 -14.67 1.78 -1.71
N ALA A 113 -13.42 1.86 -1.24
CA ALA A 113 -13.10 1.80 0.19
C ALA A 113 -13.50 3.08 0.95
N GLY A 114 -13.86 4.16 0.25
CA GLY A 114 -14.30 5.41 0.86
C GLY A 114 -13.19 6.17 1.58
N VAL A 115 -11.94 6.05 1.12
CA VAL A 115 -10.76 6.66 1.76
C VAL A 115 -9.96 7.59 0.85
N GLU A 116 -10.45 7.86 -0.36
CA GLU A 116 -9.81 8.76 -1.33
C GLU A 116 -9.56 10.16 -0.75
N HIS A 117 -10.47 10.67 0.09
CA HIS A 117 -10.37 12.00 0.70
C HIS A 117 -9.13 12.18 1.58
N LYS A 118 -8.48 11.09 1.99
CA LYS A 118 -7.26 11.11 2.79
C LYS A 118 -6.01 11.32 1.93
N ILE A 119 -6.10 11.18 0.61
CA ILE A 119 -4.94 11.04 -0.28
C ILE A 119 -4.77 12.30 -1.12
N ASN A 120 -3.60 12.94 -1.00
CA ASN A 120 -3.09 13.92 -1.95
C ASN A 120 -2.04 13.24 -2.84
N PHE A 121 -2.43 12.82 -4.04
CA PHE A 121 -1.52 12.21 -5.01
C PHE A 121 -0.83 13.29 -5.85
N ILE A 122 0.50 13.24 -5.91
CA ILE A 122 1.35 14.18 -6.63
C ILE A 122 2.13 13.40 -7.68
N GLN A 123 1.78 13.60 -8.95
CA GLN A 123 2.56 13.06 -10.06
C GLN A 123 3.85 13.86 -10.24
N SER A 124 4.96 13.40 -9.65
CA SER A 124 6.23 14.13 -9.70
C SER A 124 7.42 13.24 -9.31
N ASP A 125 8.62 13.71 -9.63
CA ASP A 125 9.83 13.19 -9.01
C ASP A 125 9.83 13.56 -7.52
N ALA A 126 10.05 12.55 -6.67
CA ALA A 126 10.02 12.74 -5.22
C ALA A 126 11.02 13.78 -4.72
N PHE A 127 12.20 13.90 -5.33
CA PHE A 127 13.18 14.91 -4.93
C PHE A 127 12.67 16.34 -5.17
N VAL A 128 11.88 16.57 -6.23
CA VAL A 128 11.30 17.89 -6.49
C VAL A 128 10.33 18.26 -5.36
N VAL A 129 9.39 17.37 -5.05
CA VAL A 129 8.38 17.58 -4.01
C VAL A 129 9.03 17.76 -2.62
N LEU A 130 10.05 16.95 -2.32
CA LEU A 130 10.78 17.06 -1.05
C LEU A 130 11.56 18.37 -0.93
N ASN A 131 12.17 18.84 -2.03
CA ASN A 131 12.84 20.15 -2.05
C ASN A 131 11.85 21.30 -1.88
N ASP A 132 10.70 21.24 -2.54
CA ASP A 132 9.63 22.23 -2.41
C ASP A 132 9.15 22.33 -0.95
N LEU A 133 8.95 21.20 -0.28
CA LEU A 133 8.60 21.14 1.14
C LEU A 133 9.67 21.77 2.05
N ILE A 134 10.95 21.48 1.82
CA ILE A 134 12.06 22.05 2.59
C ILE A 134 12.13 23.58 2.39
N ASN A 135 11.83 24.05 1.18
CA ASN A 135 11.85 25.47 0.83
C ASN A 135 10.55 26.21 1.19
N GLY A 136 9.58 25.55 1.82
CA GLY A 136 8.31 26.15 2.26
C GLY A 136 7.33 26.43 1.12
N VAL A 137 7.49 25.79 -0.03
CA VAL A 137 6.53 25.81 -1.13
C VAL A 137 5.33 24.94 -0.74
N SER A 138 4.11 25.45 -0.98
CA SER A 138 2.89 24.67 -0.74
C SER A 138 2.77 23.59 -1.80
N ILE A 139 2.55 22.34 -1.36
CA ILE A 139 2.27 21.16 -2.19
C ILE A 139 0.90 20.57 -1.86
#